data_AF-A0A7V5V7M5-F1
#
_entry.id   AF-A0A7V5V7M5-F1
#
_cell.length_a   1.000
_cell.length_b   1.000
_cell.length_c   1.000
_cell.angle_alpha   90.00
_cell.angle_beta   90.00
_cell.angle_gamma   90.00
#
_symmetry.space_group_name_H-M   'P 1'
#
loop_
_entity.id
_entity.type
_entity.pdbx_description
1 polymer ?
#
loop_
_entity_poly.entity_id
_entity_poly.type
_entity_poly.pdbx_seq_one_letter_code
_entity_poly.pdbx_strand_id
1 'polypeptide(L)'
;MERKISTSVMLGLIMGVFIVIMLATVASTFWVAASQDSDGKILNIAGRQRMLTQKMTKEALAIVEGSNSTEALRATAELFDRSLKALIDGDAKMGVPPVSDAELAAQLDKVKGMWDGFKKNIDKFLSGTHDAESVKYLLANNVPLLKEMNKAVGMYERLQKHKVTRLKITLIVFLCISIAVAVAGWLLVMRVIAKPIDSLVEMATGMSGGDFTVRDVHVLTNYEMGLLSDSLNKMRVNLNDMLRRVKDNSDHLASASNELASTSAQIVKGSEHQSSQTDQMATAMEEMSATVIEVAKNSQLAAESAAEAQEIAVKGGDVVNKAVNGMLAVAETVNRSASTVEALGKSSDQIGAIVAVINDIADQTNLLALNAAIEAARAGEQGRGFAVVADEVRKLAEKTTKATKEIADMIKSIQDDTRGAITSMNKGTQQVEEGVQLANDAGEALRQIVSSIQNVTDLVRQIATAAEEQSATTDEISSNVSAVAAIAKETTSGVHQISEASESLRVVAEELRDIVDTFRLEGVESVAVVEHGGYEQPRRLSA
;
A
#
# COMPACT_ATOMS: atom_id res chain seq x y z
N MET A 1 6.40 5.31 -51.84
CA MET A 1 5.63 6.45 -51.31
C MET A 1 4.75 6.98 -52.43
N GLU A 2 3.66 6.28 -52.75
CA GLU A 2 2.66 6.77 -53.70
C GLU A 2 1.91 7.90 -53.00
N ARG A 3 2.03 9.14 -53.49
CA ARG A 3 1.18 10.25 -53.05
C ARG A 3 -0.24 9.95 -53.53
N LYS A 4 -1.00 9.25 -52.69
CA LYS A 4 -2.40 8.94 -52.96
C LYS A 4 -3.28 10.11 -52.49
N ILE A 5 -4.35 10.30 -53.23
CA ILE A 5 -5.20 11.48 -53.34
C ILE A 5 -6.10 11.60 -52.10
N SER A 6 -6.02 12.70 -51.34
CA SER A 6 -6.89 12.94 -50.17
C SER A 6 -8.37 12.93 -50.55
N THR A 7 -9.25 12.69 -49.57
CA THR A 7 -10.71 12.72 -49.75
C THR A 7 -11.20 14.02 -50.40
N SER A 8 -10.61 15.16 -49.98
CA SER A 8 -10.86 16.47 -50.58
C SER A 8 -10.42 16.59 -52.04
N VAL A 9 -9.28 16.01 -52.41
CA VAL A 9 -8.81 16.01 -53.80
C VAL A 9 -9.64 15.04 -54.66
N MET A 10 -10.11 13.92 -54.12
CA MET A 10 -11.02 13.01 -54.81
C MET A 10 -12.36 13.68 -55.13
N LEU A 11 -12.97 14.37 -54.15
CA LEU A 11 -14.17 15.18 -54.34
C LEU A 11 -13.94 16.30 -55.37
N GLY A 12 -12.79 16.98 -55.27
CA GLY A 12 -12.38 18.01 -56.23
C GLY A 12 -12.25 17.48 -57.67
N LEU A 13 -11.70 16.28 -57.85
CA LEU A 13 -11.58 15.63 -59.16
C LEU A 13 -12.95 15.26 -59.75
N ILE A 14 -13.86 14.69 -58.95
CA ILE A 14 -15.22 14.35 -59.41
C ILE A 14 -15.97 15.62 -59.84
N MET A 15 -15.90 16.68 -59.03
CA MET A 15 -16.51 17.97 -59.35
C MET A 15 -15.89 18.60 -60.60
N GLY A 16 -14.57 18.52 -60.74
CA GLY A 16 -13.84 19.00 -61.92
C GLY A 16 -14.28 18.28 -63.21
N VAL A 17 -14.39 16.95 -63.19
CA VAL A 17 -14.88 16.17 -64.35
C VAL A 17 -16.31 16.55 -64.71
N PHE A 18 -17.18 16.73 -63.72
CA PHE A 18 -18.57 17.14 -63.97
C PHE A 18 -18.67 18.52 -64.63
N ILE A 19 -17.90 19.50 -64.15
CA ILE A 19 -17.84 20.86 -64.73
C ILE A 19 -17.35 20.81 -66.19
N VAL A 20 -16.30 20.02 -66.47
CA VAL A 20 -15.76 19.87 -67.83
C VAL A 20 -16.83 19.30 -68.79
N ILE A 21 -17.57 18.28 -68.36
CA ILE A 21 -18.66 17.68 -69.17
C ILE A 21 -19.78 18.71 -69.41
N MET A 22 -20.14 19.49 -68.39
CA MET A 22 -21.17 20.52 -68.49
C MET A 22 -20.76 21.62 -69.50
N LEU A 23 -19.53 22.13 -69.39
CA LEU A 23 -19.00 23.13 -70.32
C LEU A 23 -18.92 22.61 -71.76
N ALA A 24 -18.48 21.37 -71.96
CA ALA A 24 -18.44 20.73 -73.27
C ALA A 24 -19.85 20.61 -73.89
N THR A 25 -20.85 20.29 -73.08
CA THR A 25 -22.25 20.20 -73.52
C THR A 25 -22.77 21.57 -73.97
N VAL A 26 -22.55 22.62 -73.18
CA VAL A 26 -22.96 24.00 -73.51
C VAL A 26 -22.25 24.51 -74.77
N ALA A 27 -20.95 24.26 -74.90
CA ALA A 27 -20.20 24.64 -76.09
C ALA A 27 -20.74 23.92 -77.35
N SER A 28 -21.02 22.62 -77.25
CA SER A 28 -21.55 21.84 -78.36
C SER A 28 -22.96 22.28 -78.77
N THR A 29 -23.84 22.63 -77.84
CA THR A 29 -25.19 23.10 -78.18
C THR A 29 -25.16 24.46 -78.85
N PHE A 30 -24.34 25.38 -78.34
CA PHE A 30 -24.19 26.71 -78.93
C PHE A 30 -23.65 26.65 -80.36
N TRP A 31 -22.65 25.78 -80.59
CA TRP A 31 -22.07 25.57 -81.92
C TRP A 31 -23.09 25.04 -82.94
N VAL A 32 -23.89 24.02 -82.55
CA VAL A 32 -24.91 23.47 -83.45
C VAL A 32 -26.08 24.44 -83.67
N ALA A 33 -26.52 25.17 -82.64
CA ALA A 33 -27.58 26.16 -82.76
C ALA A 33 -27.19 27.31 -83.70
N ALA A 34 -25.96 27.82 -83.59
CA ALA A 34 -25.43 28.84 -84.49
C ALA A 34 -25.42 28.40 -85.97
N SER A 35 -25.26 27.09 -86.23
CA SER A 35 -25.26 26.52 -87.59
C SER A 35 -26.64 26.37 -88.24
N GLN A 36 -27.74 26.73 -87.53
CA GLN A 36 -29.13 26.54 -87.98
C GLN A 36 -29.86 27.84 -88.36
N ASP A 37 -29.26 29.02 -88.22
CA ASP A 37 -29.97 30.30 -88.44
C ASP A 37 -30.52 30.48 -89.87
N SER A 38 -29.78 30.01 -90.88
CA SER A 38 -30.18 30.09 -92.29
C SER A 38 -31.21 29.03 -92.70
N ASP A 39 -31.35 27.96 -91.91
CA ASP A 39 -32.05 26.74 -92.30
C ASP A 39 -33.57 26.96 -92.48
N GLY A 40 -34.19 27.78 -91.62
CA GLY A 40 -35.60 28.16 -91.76
C GLY A 40 -35.88 29.06 -92.96
N LYS A 41 -34.93 29.96 -93.29
CA LYS A 41 -35.03 30.89 -94.44
C LYS A 41 -34.97 30.12 -95.76
N ILE A 42 -34.02 29.19 -95.86
CA ILE A 42 -33.86 28.28 -97.00
C ILE A 42 -35.14 27.49 -97.26
N LEU A 43 -35.70 26.86 -96.21
CA LEU A 43 -36.90 26.03 -96.36
C LEU A 43 -38.12 26.84 -96.81
N ASN A 44 -38.27 28.07 -96.32
CA ASN A 44 -39.34 28.97 -96.74
C ASN A 44 -39.21 29.33 -98.24
N ILE A 45 -38.01 29.69 -98.69
CA ILE A 45 -37.75 30.05 -100.10
C ILE A 45 -37.94 28.84 -101.02
N ALA A 46 -37.42 27.68 -100.64
CA ALA A 46 -37.61 26.44 -101.37
C ALA A 46 -39.10 26.05 -101.42
N GLY A 47 -39.83 26.16 -100.31
CA GLY A 47 -41.27 25.94 -100.26
C GLY A 47 -42.05 26.89 -101.17
N ARG A 48 -41.67 28.17 -101.19
CA ARG A 48 -42.29 29.20 -102.05
C ARG A 48 -42.16 28.89 -103.53
N GLN A 49 -41.04 28.30 -103.97
CA GLN A 49 -40.87 27.89 -105.37
C GLN A 49 -41.99 26.97 -105.86
N ARG A 50 -42.44 26.03 -105.02
CA ARG A 50 -43.56 25.12 -105.35
C ARG A 50 -44.83 25.90 -105.68
N MET A 51 -45.13 26.91 -104.85
CA MET A 51 -46.30 27.78 -105.03
C MET A 51 -46.15 28.63 -106.30
N LEU A 52 -44.96 29.19 -106.54
CA LEU A 52 -44.69 30.01 -107.72
C LEU A 52 -44.83 29.20 -109.02
N THR A 53 -44.36 27.95 -109.07
CA THR A 53 -44.55 27.06 -110.25
C THR A 53 -46.02 26.90 -110.63
N GLN A 54 -46.88 26.64 -109.63
CA GLN A 54 -48.33 26.53 -109.84
C GLN A 54 -48.97 27.88 -110.20
N LYS A 55 -48.56 28.95 -109.52
CA LYS A 55 -49.08 30.31 -109.74
C LYS A 55 -48.82 30.80 -111.16
N MET A 56 -47.62 30.56 -111.71
CA MET A 56 -47.28 30.92 -113.09
C MET A 56 -48.22 30.26 -114.11
N THR A 57 -48.57 29.00 -113.91
CA THR A 57 -49.46 28.29 -114.84
C THR A 57 -50.90 28.81 -114.75
N LYS A 58 -51.37 29.14 -113.54
CA LYS A 58 -52.68 29.78 -113.33
C LYS A 58 -52.75 31.16 -113.98
N GLU A 59 -51.69 31.96 -113.85
CA GLU A 59 -51.60 33.28 -114.46
C GLU A 59 -51.50 33.19 -115.99
N ALA A 60 -50.78 32.21 -116.53
CA ALA A 60 -50.75 31.93 -117.98
C ALA A 60 -52.12 31.53 -118.54
N LEU A 61 -52.87 30.66 -117.84
CA LEU A 61 -54.24 30.29 -118.21
C LEU A 61 -55.19 31.49 -118.16
N ALA A 62 -55.11 32.31 -117.12
CA ALA A 62 -55.95 33.51 -117.00
C ALA A 62 -55.76 34.48 -118.17
N ILE A 63 -54.52 34.62 -118.68
CA ILE A 63 -54.23 35.45 -119.86
C ILE A 63 -54.93 34.88 -121.11
N VAL A 64 -54.96 33.56 -121.28
CA VAL A 64 -55.67 32.89 -122.40
C VAL A 64 -57.18 33.08 -122.31
N GLU A 65 -57.74 33.10 -121.09
CA GLU A 65 -59.17 33.35 -120.82
C GLU A 65 -59.57 34.84 -120.94
N GLY A 66 -58.64 35.73 -121.33
CA GLY A 66 -58.91 37.15 -121.58
C GLY A 66 -58.63 38.07 -120.40
N SER A 67 -57.98 37.60 -119.34
CA SER A 67 -57.54 38.43 -118.20
C SER A 67 -56.26 39.21 -118.51
N ASN A 68 -56.12 40.41 -117.94
CA ASN A 68 -54.94 41.27 -118.11
C ASN A 68 -53.76 40.91 -117.18
N SER A 69 -53.53 39.61 -116.95
CA SER A 69 -52.59 39.09 -115.92
C SER A 69 -51.12 38.99 -116.38
N THR A 70 -50.76 39.66 -117.48
CA THR A 70 -49.44 39.62 -118.15
C THR A 70 -48.30 40.06 -117.23
N GLU A 71 -48.49 41.14 -116.48
CA GLU A 71 -47.49 41.69 -115.56
C GLU A 71 -47.32 40.83 -114.29
N ALA A 72 -48.42 40.21 -113.83
CA ALA A 72 -48.39 39.28 -112.70
C ALA A 72 -47.58 38.01 -113.03
N LEU A 73 -47.75 37.45 -114.23
CA LEU A 73 -46.97 36.30 -114.70
C LEU A 73 -45.48 36.61 -114.78
N ARG A 74 -45.10 37.79 -115.31
CA ARG A 74 -43.71 38.24 -115.36
C ARG A 74 -43.10 38.34 -113.95
N ALA A 75 -43.80 39.00 -113.02
CA ALA A 75 -43.33 39.15 -111.65
C ALA A 75 -43.18 37.79 -110.93
N THR A 76 -44.12 36.87 -111.12
CA THR A 76 -44.03 35.51 -110.56
C THR A 76 -42.85 34.73 -111.14
N ALA A 77 -42.58 34.86 -112.44
CA ALA A 77 -41.44 34.22 -113.10
C ALA A 77 -40.10 34.80 -112.64
N GLU A 78 -39.96 36.12 -112.54
CA GLU A 78 -38.75 36.76 -112.00
C GLU A 78 -38.50 36.38 -110.54
N LEU A 79 -39.56 36.31 -109.71
CA LEU A 79 -39.44 35.88 -108.33
C LEU A 79 -39.04 34.41 -108.23
N PHE A 80 -39.52 33.55 -109.14
CA PHE A 80 -39.11 32.16 -109.22
C PHE A 80 -37.61 32.07 -109.54
N ASP A 81 -37.18 32.73 -110.61
CA ASP A 81 -35.79 32.80 -111.07
C ASP A 81 -34.82 33.27 -109.98
N ARG A 82 -35.14 34.38 -109.33
CA ARG A 82 -34.30 34.95 -108.26
C ARG A 82 -34.19 34.02 -107.06
N SER A 83 -35.30 33.40 -106.68
CA SER A 83 -35.34 32.46 -105.55
C SER A 83 -34.60 31.16 -105.88
N LEU A 84 -34.72 30.64 -107.10
CA LEU A 84 -33.98 29.46 -107.54
C LEU A 84 -32.47 29.75 -107.56
N LYS A 85 -32.08 30.91 -108.08
CA LYS A 85 -30.69 31.36 -108.06
C LYS A 85 -30.15 31.51 -106.65
N ALA A 86 -30.94 32.08 -105.73
CA ALA A 86 -30.57 32.18 -104.33
C ALA A 86 -30.37 30.80 -103.67
N LEU A 87 -31.16 29.79 -104.04
CA LEU A 87 -31.00 28.43 -103.51
C LEU A 87 -29.74 27.72 -104.05
N ILE A 88 -29.32 28.04 -105.28
CA ILE A 88 -28.13 27.44 -105.91
C ILE A 88 -26.86 28.20 -105.48
N ASP A 89 -26.77 29.47 -105.85
CA ASP A 89 -25.56 30.28 -105.73
C ASP A 89 -25.44 30.96 -104.34
N GLY A 90 -26.51 30.93 -103.56
CA GLY A 90 -26.66 31.74 -102.35
C GLY A 90 -27.14 33.16 -102.66
N ASP A 91 -27.75 33.79 -101.66
CA ASP A 91 -28.05 35.22 -101.65
C ASP A 91 -27.86 35.74 -100.22
N ALA A 92 -26.79 36.52 -100.02
CA ALA A 92 -26.45 37.11 -98.73
C ALA A 92 -27.55 38.05 -98.20
N LYS A 93 -28.30 38.73 -99.09
CA LYS A 93 -29.42 39.61 -98.69
C LYS A 93 -30.64 38.80 -98.25
N MET A 94 -30.83 37.60 -98.78
CA MET A 94 -31.89 36.68 -98.34
C MET A 94 -31.47 35.79 -97.16
N GLY A 95 -30.22 35.89 -96.71
CA GLY A 95 -29.67 35.02 -95.67
C GLY A 95 -29.61 33.55 -96.09
N VAL A 96 -29.46 33.30 -97.39
CA VAL A 96 -29.38 31.95 -97.97
C VAL A 96 -27.93 31.68 -98.38
N PRO A 97 -27.24 30.73 -97.73
CA PRO A 97 -25.93 30.29 -98.18
C PRO A 97 -26.03 29.47 -99.49
N PRO A 98 -24.95 29.39 -100.28
CA PRO A 98 -24.89 28.50 -101.43
C PRO A 98 -25.12 27.05 -101.01
N VAL A 99 -25.74 26.27 -101.90
CA VAL A 99 -25.94 24.85 -101.64
C VAL A 99 -24.59 24.14 -101.52
N SER A 100 -24.34 23.51 -100.37
CA SER A 100 -23.10 22.75 -100.11
C SER A 100 -23.27 21.24 -100.29
N ASP A 101 -24.50 20.75 -100.25
CA ASP A 101 -24.80 19.33 -100.44
C ASP A 101 -24.80 18.98 -101.94
N ALA A 102 -23.92 18.05 -102.34
CA ALA A 102 -23.68 17.75 -103.75
C ALA A 102 -24.91 17.16 -104.46
N GLU A 103 -25.72 16.34 -103.78
CA GLU A 103 -26.94 15.79 -104.37
C GLU A 103 -28.01 16.86 -104.54
N LEU A 104 -28.18 17.72 -103.55
CA LEU A 104 -29.14 18.83 -103.62
C LEU A 104 -28.74 19.85 -104.68
N ALA A 105 -27.44 20.14 -104.81
CA ALA A 105 -26.90 21.00 -105.87
C ALA A 105 -27.27 20.44 -107.26
N ALA A 106 -27.03 19.15 -107.50
CA ALA A 106 -27.40 18.49 -108.75
C ALA A 106 -28.92 18.52 -109.00
N GLN A 107 -29.73 18.36 -107.96
CA GLN A 107 -31.19 18.42 -108.07
C GLN A 107 -31.69 19.83 -108.39
N LEU A 108 -31.09 20.88 -107.80
CA LEU A 108 -31.41 22.27 -108.13
C LEU A 108 -30.95 22.65 -109.53
N ASP A 109 -29.79 22.15 -109.98
CA ASP A 109 -29.32 22.36 -111.34
C ASP A 109 -30.26 21.71 -112.37
N LYS A 110 -30.80 20.53 -112.05
CA LYS A 110 -31.88 19.91 -112.84
C LYS A 110 -33.15 20.77 -112.89
N VAL A 111 -33.57 21.35 -111.76
CA VAL A 111 -34.70 22.30 -111.72
C VAL A 111 -34.41 23.53 -112.56
N LYS A 112 -33.19 24.06 -112.50
CA LYS A 112 -32.73 25.20 -113.31
C LYS A 112 -32.79 24.89 -114.80
N GLY A 113 -32.31 23.73 -115.24
CA GLY A 113 -32.41 23.34 -116.66
C GLY A 113 -33.86 23.27 -117.17
N MET A 114 -34.78 22.76 -116.34
CA MET A 114 -36.22 22.77 -116.67
C MET A 114 -36.81 24.19 -116.64
N TRP A 115 -36.38 25.00 -115.68
CA TRP A 115 -36.80 26.38 -115.53
C TRP A 115 -36.36 27.26 -116.71
N ASP A 116 -35.13 27.11 -117.20
CA ASP A 116 -34.63 27.89 -118.34
C ASP A 116 -35.50 27.66 -119.59
N GLY A 117 -35.90 26.40 -119.83
CA GLY A 117 -36.85 26.04 -120.88
C GLY A 117 -38.27 26.59 -120.62
N PHE A 118 -38.73 26.54 -119.37
CA PHE A 118 -40.04 27.05 -118.96
C PHE A 118 -40.14 28.57 -119.11
N LYS A 119 -39.13 29.30 -118.62
CA LYS A 119 -38.98 30.76 -118.69
C LYS A 119 -38.94 31.26 -120.12
N LYS A 120 -38.17 30.60 -121.00
CA LYS A 120 -38.14 30.95 -122.43
C LYS A 120 -39.53 30.90 -123.08
N ASN A 121 -40.37 29.94 -122.69
CA ASN A 121 -41.74 29.84 -123.19
C ASN A 121 -42.69 30.85 -122.51
N ILE A 122 -42.47 31.21 -121.24
CA ILE A 122 -43.15 32.35 -120.61
C ILE A 122 -42.82 33.64 -121.38
N ASP A 123 -41.54 33.92 -121.62
CA ASP A 123 -41.10 35.14 -122.31
C ASP A 123 -41.66 35.20 -123.75
N LYS A 124 -41.67 34.06 -124.46
CA LYS A 124 -42.30 33.95 -125.78
C LYS A 124 -43.80 34.26 -125.70
N PHE A 125 -44.52 33.63 -124.76
CA PHE A 125 -45.95 33.85 -124.53
C PHE A 125 -46.29 35.32 -124.22
N LEU A 126 -45.43 36.01 -123.47
CA LEU A 126 -45.57 37.43 -123.13
C LEU A 126 -45.21 38.39 -124.29
N SER A 127 -44.58 37.92 -125.38
CA SER A 127 -44.02 38.77 -126.45
C SER A 127 -44.85 38.88 -127.74
N GLY A 128 -45.93 38.09 -127.95
CA GLY A 128 -46.87 38.31 -129.07
C GLY A 128 -47.79 37.13 -129.45
N THR A 129 -49.07 37.42 -129.74
CA THR A 129 -50.22 36.56 -130.15
C THR A 129 -50.78 35.52 -129.18
N HIS A 130 -50.24 35.36 -127.96
CA HIS A 130 -50.69 34.32 -127.01
C HIS A 130 -50.79 32.94 -127.69
N ASP A 131 -49.70 32.54 -128.38
CA ASP A 131 -49.70 31.33 -129.19
C ASP A 131 -50.04 30.09 -128.36
N ALA A 132 -50.99 29.29 -128.86
CA ALA A 132 -51.49 28.10 -128.16
C ALA A 132 -50.38 27.07 -127.86
N GLU A 133 -49.26 27.12 -128.59
CA GLU A 133 -48.11 26.24 -128.40
C GLU A 133 -47.34 26.54 -127.11
N SER A 134 -47.10 27.82 -126.78
CA SER A 134 -46.42 28.20 -125.53
C SER A 134 -47.27 27.82 -124.31
N VAL A 135 -48.59 28.05 -124.35
CA VAL A 135 -49.52 27.65 -123.29
C VAL A 135 -49.52 26.14 -123.10
N LYS A 136 -49.55 25.38 -124.20
CA LYS A 136 -49.48 23.91 -124.16
C LYS A 136 -48.16 23.44 -123.55
N TYR A 137 -47.03 24.09 -123.86
CA TYR A 137 -45.75 23.78 -123.24
C TYR A 137 -45.74 24.08 -121.74
N LEU A 138 -46.26 25.24 -121.32
CA LEU A 138 -46.35 25.61 -119.91
C LEU A 138 -47.22 24.61 -119.14
N LEU A 139 -48.37 24.23 -119.67
CA LEU A 139 -49.25 23.23 -119.06
C LEU A 139 -48.59 21.85 -118.97
N ALA A 140 -47.93 21.41 -120.05
CA ALA A 140 -47.27 20.10 -120.10
C ALA A 140 -46.02 20.01 -119.21
N ASN A 141 -45.27 21.10 -119.05
CA ASN A 141 -43.99 21.12 -118.33
C ASN A 141 -44.07 21.68 -116.90
N ASN A 142 -45.21 22.26 -116.50
CA ASN A 142 -45.44 22.72 -115.13
C ASN A 142 -45.38 21.57 -114.12
N VAL A 143 -46.08 20.46 -114.39
CA VAL A 143 -46.11 19.31 -113.49
C VAL A 143 -44.72 18.67 -113.34
N PRO A 144 -43.94 18.44 -114.42
CA PRO A 144 -42.54 18.04 -114.32
C PRO A 144 -41.66 19.01 -113.50
N LEU A 145 -41.73 20.32 -113.76
CA LEU A 145 -40.95 21.32 -113.01
C LEU A 145 -41.30 21.32 -111.51
N LEU A 146 -42.59 21.30 -111.19
CA LEU A 146 -43.08 21.20 -109.81
C LEU A 146 -42.59 19.93 -109.13
N LYS A 147 -42.56 18.80 -109.84
CA LYS A 147 -42.11 17.51 -109.29
C LYS A 147 -40.63 17.55 -108.92
N GLU A 148 -39.78 18.09 -109.79
CA GLU A 148 -38.35 18.22 -109.50
C GLU A 148 -38.07 19.27 -108.42
N MET A 149 -38.82 20.38 -108.38
CA MET A 149 -38.74 21.36 -107.31
C MET A 149 -39.20 20.77 -105.97
N ASN A 150 -40.29 20.00 -105.94
CA ASN A 150 -40.74 19.28 -104.75
C ASN A 150 -39.66 18.33 -104.22
N LYS A 151 -38.91 17.70 -105.13
CA LYS A 151 -37.80 16.81 -104.76
C LYS A 151 -36.67 17.61 -104.12
N ALA A 152 -36.30 18.78 -104.65
CA ALA A 152 -35.33 19.69 -104.03
C ALA A 152 -35.78 20.17 -102.64
N VAL A 153 -37.05 20.55 -102.48
CA VAL A 153 -37.63 20.93 -101.17
C VAL A 153 -37.57 19.78 -100.18
N GLY A 154 -37.95 18.57 -100.60
CA GLY A 154 -37.86 17.37 -99.76
C GLY A 154 -36.43 16.95 -99.41
N MET A 155 -35.43 17.38 -100.18
CA MET A 155 -34.01 17.21 -99.84
C MET A 155 -33.56 18.23 -98.80
N TYR A 156 -33.96 19.51 -98.93
CA TYR A 156 -33.75 20.50 -97.87
C TYR A 156 -34.40 20.05 -96.54
N GLU A 157 -35.65 19.60 -96.54
CA GLU A 157 -36.33 19.11 -95.33
C GLU A 157 -35.58 17.95 -94.64
N ARG A 158 -35.02 17.02 -95.42
CA ARG A 158 -34.26 15.88 -94.89
C ARG A 158 -32.93 16.30 -94.28
N LEU A 159 -32.17 17.18 -94.95
CA LEU A 159 -30.93 17.72 -94.41
C LEU A 159 -31.17 18.44 -93.08
N GLN A 160 -32.27 19.19 -92.96
CA GLN A 160 -32.64 19.85 -91.71
C GLN A 160 -33.00 18.88 -90.60
N LYS A 161 -33.84 17.88 -90.89
CA LYS A 161 -34.18 16.83 -89.91
C LYS A 161 -32.93 16.10 -89.42
N HIS A 162 -31.94 15.84 -90.27
CA HIS A 162 -30.69 15.21 -89.85
C HIS A 162 -29.84 16.07 -88.90
N LYS A 163 -29.76 17.40 -89.12
CA LYS A 163 -29.07 18.31 -88.19
C LYS A 163 -29.74 18.31 -86.81
N VAL A 164 -31.08 18.40 -86.77
CA VAL A 164 -31.85 18.39 -85.52
C VAL A 164 -31.76 17.04 -84.80
N THR A 165 -31.83 15.92 -85.53
CA THR A 165 -31.67 14.57 -84.94
C THR A 165 -30.27 14.37 -84.36
N ARG A 166 -29.21 14.83 -85.05
CA ARG A 166 -27.84 14.79 -84.50
C ARG A 166 -27.72 15.59 -83.21
N LEU A 167 -28.27 16.80 -83.15
CA LEU A 167 -28.30 17.61 -81.93
C LEU A 167 -28.96 16.87 -80.75
N LYS A 168 -30.13 16.25 -80.98
CA LYS A 168 -30.83 15.47 -79.95
C LYS A 168 -30.00 14.29 -79.45
N ILE A 169 -29.35 13.55 -80.35
CA ILE A 169 -28.49 12.42 -79.97
C ILE A 169 -27.30 12.89 -79.13
N THR A 170 -26.60 13.95 -79.55
CA THR A 170 -25.48 14.51 -78.78
C THR A 170 -25.89 14.95 -77.38
N LEU A 171 -27.04 15.61 -77.25
CA LEU A 171 -27.61 15.99 -75.95
C LEU A 171 -27.92 14.78 -75.04
N ILE A 172 -28.53 13.72 -75.60
CA ILE A 172 -28.84 12.51 -74.85
C ILE A 172 -27.56 11.81 -74.38
N VAL A 173 -26.53 11.72 -75.23
CA VAL A 173 -25.25 11.10 -74.86
C VAL A 173 -24.58 11.86 -73.70
N PHE A 174 -24.51 13.19 -73.77
CA PHE A 174 -23.96 13.99 -72.67
C PHE A 174 -24.78 13.88 -71.38
N LEU A 175 -26.12 13.77 -71.48
CA LEU A 175 -26.98 13.52 -70.33
C LEU A 175 -26.69 12.17 -69.69
N CYS A 176 -26.60 11.09 -70.47
CA CYS A 176 -26.27 9.77 -69.97
C CYS A 176 -24.88 9.72 -69.30
N ILE A 177 -23.87 10.37 -69.88
CA ILE A 177 -22.52 10.45 -69.29
C ILE A 177 -22.56 11.23 -67.98
N SER A 178 -23.28 12.35 -67.93
CA SER A 178 -23.43 13.16 -66.72
C SER A 178 -24.10 12.39 -65.58
N ILE A 179 -25.17 11.63 -65.89
CA ILE A 179 -25.84 10.75 -64.94
C ILE A 179 -24.89 9.64 -64.46
N ALA A 180 -24.16 8.99 -65.37
CA ALA A 180 -23.23 7.93 -65.00
C ALA A 180 -22.12 8.42 -64.06
N VAL A 181 -21.55 9.60 -64.32
CA VAL A 181 -20.54 10.23 -63.44
C VAL A 181 -21.14 10.62 -62.10
N ALA A 182 -22.36 11.16 -62.07
CA ALA A 182 -23.04 11.51 -60.83
C ALA A 182 -23.33 10.27 -59.96
N VAL A 183 -23.80 9.18 -60.55
CA VAL A 183 -24.06 7.91 -59.84
C VAL A 183 -22.76 7.29 -59.34
N ALA A 184 -21.71 7.25 -60.16
CA ALA A 184 -20.40 6.75 -59.75
C ALA A 184 -19.81 7.58 -58.59
N GLY A 185 -19.91 8.91 -58.67
CA GLY A 185 -19.50 9.81 -57.60
C GLY A 185 -20.28 9.58 -56.31
N TRP A 186 -21.61 9.46 -56.38
CA TRP A 186 -22.47 9.13 -55.25
C TRP A 186 -22.07 7.81 -54.58
N LEU A 187 -21.88 6.74 -55.36
CA LEU A 187 -21.50 5.42 -54.84
C LEU A 187 -20.12 5.43 -54.17
N LEU A 188 -19.17 6.19 -54.72
CA LEU A 188 -17.85 6.37 -54.11
C LEU A 188 -17.92 7.12 -52.79
N VAL A 189 -18.65 8.25 -52.73
CA VAL A 189 -18.85 9.00 -51.48
C VAL A 189 -19.53 8.13 -50.42
N MET A 190 -20.57 7.39 -50.81
CA MET A 190 -21.30 6.51 -49.91
C MET A 190 -20.41 5.41 -49.30
N ARG A 191 -19.53 4.80 -50.10
CA ARG A 191 -18.64 3.73 -49.62
C ARG A 191 -17.41 4.23 -48.86
N VAL A 192 -16.81 5.33 -49.29
CA VAL A 192 -15.51 5.80 -48.77
C VAL A 192 -15.68 6.76 -47.59
N ILE A 193 -16.80 7.49 -47.53
CA ILE A 193 -17.03 8.53 -46.51
C ILE A 193 -18.21 8.16 -45.61
N ALA A 194 -19.43 8.03 -46.16
CA ALA A 194 -20.64 7.93 -45.35
C ALA A 194 -20.66 6.67 -44.47
N LYS A 195 -20.41 5.48 -45.04
CA LYS A 195 -20.42 4.22 -44.27
C LYS A 195 -19.39 4.18 -43.14
N PRO A 196 -18.10 4.52 -43.37
CA PRO A 196 -17.13 4.62 -42.28
C PRO A 196 -17.54 5.60 -41.18
N ILE A 197 -18.10 6.76 -41.54
CA ILE A 197 -18.59 7.74 -40.56
C ILE A 197 -19.71 7.12 -39.71
N ASP A 198 -20.70 6.47 -40.33
CA ASP A 198 -21.79 5.83 -39.58
C ASP A 198 -21.27 4.80 -38.58
N SER A 199 -20.30 3.95 -38.97
CA SER A 199 -19.68 2.97 -38.06
C SER A 199 -18.87 3.63 -36.93
N LEU A 200 -18.16 4.74 -37.20
CA LEU A 200 -17.42 5.47 -36.17
C LEU A 200 -18.36 6.20 -35.21
N VAL A 201 -19.48 6.72 -35.71
CA VAL A 201 -20.54 7.32 -34.89
C VAL A 201 -21.20 6.26 -34.02
N GLU A 202 -21.47 5.07 -34.55
CA GLU A 202 -22.02 3.95 -33.79
C GLU A 202 -21.06 3.51 -32.68
N MET A 203 -19.75 3.37 -32.99
CA MET A 203 -18.72 3.09 -31.98
C MET A 203 -18.68 4.18 -30.90
N ALA A 204 -18.63 5.46 -31.28
CA ALA A 204 -18.60 6.57 -30.33
C ALA A 204 -19.87 6.64 -29.48
N THR A 205 -21.03 6.34 -30.07
CA THR A 205 -22.32 6.27 -29.36
C THR A 205 -22.32 5.12 -28.36
N GLY A 206 -21.85 3.94 -28.75
CA GLY A 206 -21.68 2.80 -27.85
C GLY A 206 -20.76 3.13 -26.66
N MET A 207 -19.59 3.71 -26.93
CA MET A 207 -18.65 4.15 -25.89
C MET A 207 -19.26 5.20 -24.95
N SER A 208 -20.05 6.15 -25.49
CA SER A 208 -20.74 7.16 -24.67
C SER A 208 -21.84 6.57 -23.79
N GLY A 209 -22.45 5.47 -24.22
CA GLY A 209 -23.37 4.66 -23.43
C GLY A 209 -22.69 3.69 -22.47
N GLY A 210 -21.35 3.74 -22.38
CA GLY A 210 -20.55 2.91 -21.50
C GLY A 210 -20.21 1.52 -22.02
N ASP A 211 -20.45 1.23 -23.30
CA ASP A 211 -20.07 -0.04 -23.93
C ASP A 211 -18.71 0.06 -24.62
N PHE A 212 -17.69 -0.53 -23.98
CA PHE A 212 -16.34 -0.62 -24.52
C PHE A 212 -16.02 -1.99 -25.15
N THR A 213 -17.02 -2.88 -25.26
CA THR A 213 -16.92 -4.18 -25.96
C THR A 213 -17.18 -4.09 -27.46
N VAL A 214 -17.51 -2.88 -27.94
CA VAL A 214 -17.72 -2.60 -29.37
C VAL A 214 -16.47 -2.96 -30.19
N ARG A 215 -16.69 -3.60 -31.33
CA ARG A 215 -15.61 -4.06 -32.21
C ARG A 215 -14.87 -2.88 -32.84
N ASP A 216 -13.57 -3.06 -33.02
CA ASP A 216 -12.73 -2.10 -33.73
C ASP A 216 -13.27 -1.84 -35.15
N VAL A 217 -13.35 -0.55 -35.50
CA VAL A 217 -13.69 -0.14 -36.85
C VAL A 217 -12.39 -0.09 -37.64
N HIS A 218 -12.31 -0.82 -38.75
CA HIS A 218 -11.14 -0.82 -39.62
C HIS A 218 -11.46 -0.15 -40.95
N VAL A 219 -11.00 1.09 -41.10
CA VAL A 219 -11.08 1.82 -42.36
C VAL A 219 -9.77 1.60 -43.12
N LEU A 220 -9.82 0.77 -44.17
CA LEU A 220 -8.65 0.42 -45.04
C LEU A 220 -8.02 1.60 -45.79
N THR A 221 -8.49 2.83 -45.56
CA THR A 221 -8.08 4.02 -46.28
C THR A 221 -7.16 4.86 -45.40
N ASN A 222 -5.89 5.01 -45.78
CA ASN A 222 -4.82 5.69 -44.99
C ASN A 222 -4.94 7.23 -44.91
N TYR A 223 -6.15 7.78 -44.96
CA TYR A 223 -6.39 9.22 -44.91
C TYR A 223 -7.00 9.64 -43.57
N GLU A 224 -7.69 10.79 -43.56
CA GLU A 224 -8.31 11.38 -42.38
C GLU A 224 -9.26 10.40 -41.67
N MET A 225 -10.02 9.59 -42.43
CA MET A 225 -10.96 8.61 -41.87
C MET A 225 -10.26 7.39 -41.25
N GLY A 226 -9.17 6.89 -41.86
CA GLY A 226 -8.37 5.82 -41.26
C GLY A 226 -7.69 6.27 -39.98
N LEU A 227 -7.13 7.49 -39.99
CA LEU A 227 -6.52 8.07 -38.80
C LEU A 227 -7.53 8.29 -37.66
N LEU A 228 -8.75 8.75 -37.99
CA LEU A 228 -9.83 8.89 -37.01
C LEU A 228 -10.24 7.53 -36.44
N SER A 229 -10.37 6.51 -37.29
CA SER A 229 -10.66 5.12 -36.91
C SER A 229 -9.63 4.56 -35.93
N ASP A 230 -8.34 4.66 -36.28
CA ASP A 230 -7.25 4.20 -35.43
C ASP A 230 -7.18 4.96 -34.10
N SER A 231 -7.44 6.26 -34.11
CA SER A 231 -7.45 7.08 -32.91
C SER A 231 -8.62 6.74 -31.98
N LEU A 232 -9.82 6.51 -32.53
CA LEU A 232 -10.99 6.05 -31.77
C LEU A 232 -10.79 4.64 -31.20
N ASN A 233 -10.26 3.70 -31.99
CA ASN A 233 -9.93 2.35 -31.51
C ASN A 233 -8.93 2.40 -30.34
N LYS A 234 -7.85 3.19 -30.47
CA LYS A 234 -6.87 3.38 -29.37
C LYS A 234 -7.51 4.00 -28.13
N MET A 235 -8.40 4.98 -28.31
CA MET A 235 -9.12 5.59 -27.19
C MET A 235 -10.02 4.57 -26.48
N ARG A 236 -10.75 3.73 -27.24
CA ARG A 236 -11.57 2.63 -26.71
C ARG A 236 -10.73 1.69 -25.84
N VAL A 237 -9.62 1.18 -26.38
CA VAL A 237 -8.73 0.25 -25.67
C VAL A 237 -8.17 0.89 -24.40
N ASN A 238 -7.63 2.11 -24.50
CA ASN A 238 -7.06 2.80 -23.33
C ASN A 238 -8.08 3.07 -22.22
N LEU A 239 -9.31 3.46 -22.58
CA LEU A 239 -10.39 3.67 -21.62
C LEU A 239 -10.86 2.34 -21.00
N ASN A 240 -10.97 1.28 -21.80
CA ASN A 240 -11.28 -0.06 -21.30
C ASN A 240 -10.23 -0.52 -20.26
N ASP A 241 -8.95 -0.44 -20.61
CA ASP A 241 -7.86 -0.83 -19.72
C ASP A 241 -7.82 0.03 -18.45
N MET A 242 -8.06 1.35 -18.57
CA MET A 242 -8.11 2.25 -17.42
C MET A 242 -9.26 1.87 -16.47
N LEU A 243 -10.47 1.66 -16.97
CA LEU A 243 -11.62 1.26 -16.17
C LEU A 243 -11.40 -0.11 -15.50
N ARG A 244 -10.80 -1.06 -16.20
CA ARG A 244 -10.44 -2.38 -15.62
C ARG A 244 -9.46 -2.24 -14.47
N ARG A 245 -8.40 -1.44 -14.64
CA ARG A 245 -7.45 -1.17 -13.54
C ARG A 245 -8.11 -0.51 -12.34
N VAL A 246 -9.08 0.38 -12.56
CA VAL A 246 -9.85 0.99 -11.46
C VAL A 246 -10.68 -0.08 -10.74
N LYS A 247 -11.34 -0.98 -11.46
CA LYS A 247 -12.07 -2.11 -10.86
C LYS A 247 -11.17 -3.02 -10.03
N ASP A 248 -10.07 -3.48 -10.61
CA ASP A 248 -9.11 -4.37 -9.91
C ASP A 248 -8.54 -3.69 -8.66
N ASN A 249 -8.16 -2.41 -8.77
CA ASN A 249 -7.68 -1.63 -7.62
C ASN A 249 -8.76 -1.41 -6.55
N SER A 250 -10.03 -1.29 -6.95
CA SER A 250 -11.15 -1.16 -6.00
C SER A 250 -11.38 -2.47 -5.25
N ASP A 251 -11.32 -3.62 -5.94
CA ASP A 251 -11.40 -4.94 -5.29
C ASP A 251 -10.23 -5.18 -4.33
N HIS A 252 -9.01 -4.76 -4.70
CA HIS A 252 -7.85 -4.77 -3.82
C HIS A 252 -8.04 -3.85 -2.60
N LEU A 253 -8.55 -2.64 -2.80
CA LEU A 253 -8.81 -1.69 -1.71
C LEU A 253 -9.85 -2.22 -0.73
N ALA A 254 -10.96 -2.78 -1.22
CA ALA A 254 -11.98 -3.41 -0.38
C ALA A 254 -11.43 -4.57 0.45
N SER A 255 -10.58 -5.41 -0.16
CA SER A 255 -9.94 -6.53 0.51
C SER A 255 -8.97 -6.06 1.61
N ALA A 256 -8.12 -5.06 1.30
CA ALA A 256 -7.19 -4.48 2.26
C ALA A 256 -7.91 -3.78 3.42
N SER A 257 -9.03 -3.11 3.17
CA SER A 257 -9.87 -2.52 4.22
C SER A 257 -10.46 -3.56 5.16
N ASN A 258 -10.91 -4.71 4.63
CA ASN A 258 -11.40 -5.82 5.47
C ASN A 258 -10.27 -6.42 6.32
N GLU A 259 -9.08 -6.58 5.76
CA GLU A 259 -7.90 -7.05 6.51
C GLU A 259 -7.50 -6.07 7.63
N LEU A 260 -7.54 -4.76 7.34
CA LEU A 260 -7.33 -3.71 8.34
C LEU A 260 -8.40 -3.76 9.44
N ALA A 261 -9.68 -3.92 9.10
CA ALA A 261 -10.75 -4.04 10.10
C ALA A 261 -10.56 -5.27 11.00
N SER A 262 -10.18 -6.42 10.43
CA SER A 262 -9.88 -7.64 11.19
C SER A 262 -8.67 -7.47 12.09
N THR A 263 -7.60 -6.85 11.58
CA THR A 263 -6.38 -6.57 12.34
C THR A 263 -6.65 -5.60 13.48
N SER A 264 -7.41 -4.53 13.23
CA SER A 264 -7.86 -3.58 14.24
C SER A 264 -8.63 -4.28 15.37
N ALA A 265 -9.58 -5.16 15.04
CA ALA A 265 -10.30 -5.93 16.06
C ALA A 265 -9.37 -6.83 16.91
N GLN A 266 -8.32 -7.39 16.30
CA GLN A 266 -7.31 -8.15 17.03
C GLN A 266 -6.47 -7.27 17.95
N ILE A 267 -6.07 -6.08 17.49
CA ILE A 267 -5.31 -5.13 18.32
C ILE A 267 -6.14 -4.67 19.51
N VAL A 268 -7.44 -4.36 19.34
CA VAL A 268 -8.32 -4.01 20.47
C VAL A 268 -8.33 -5.10 21.54
N LYS A 269 -8.53 -6.37 21.16
CA LYS A 269 -8.48 -7.50 22.11
C LYS A 269 -7.10 -7.63 22.77
N GLY A 270 -6.04 -7.39 22.02
CA GLY A 270 -4.66 -7.37 22.56
C GLY A 270 -4.48 -6.27 23.61
N SER A 271 -4.95 -5.05 23.33
CA SER A 271 -4.92 -3.92 24.26
C SER A 271 -5.76 -4.15 25.50
N GLU A 272 -6.94 -4.77 25.38
CA GLU A 272 -7.78 -5.17 26.52
C GLU A 272 -7.05 -6.17 27.43
N HIS A 273 -6.43 -7.19 26.84
CA HIS A 273 -5.62 -8.16 27.57
C HIS A 273 -4.41 -7.49 28.25
N GLN A 274 -3.72 -6.59 27.54
CA GLN A 274 -2.61 -5.82 28.08
C GLN A 274 -3.06 -4.94 29.26
N SER A 275 -4.23 -4.30 29.17
CA SER A 275 -4.81 -3.51 30.27
C SER A 275 -5.06 -4.38 31.50
N SER A 276 -5.71 -5.54 31.33
CA SER A 276 -5.97 -6.46 32.44
C SER A 276 -4.68 -6.95 33.11
N GLN A 277 -3.64 -7.21 32.32
CA GLN A 277 -2.36 -7.67 32.85
C GLN A 277 -1.61 -6.54 33.57
N THR A 278 -1.78 -5.30 33.10
CA THR A 278 -1.23 -4.11 33.75
C THR A 278 -1.92 -3.84 35.09
N ASP A 279 -3.24 -4.04 35.19
CA ASP A 279 -3.97 -3.96 36.46
C ASP A 279 -3.47 -5.00 37.47
N GLN A 280 -3.26 -6.24 37.02
CA GLN A 280 -2.68 -7.29 37.88
C GLN A 280 -1.26 -6.95 38.34
N MET A 281 -0.44 -6.38 37.45
CA MET A 281 0.88 -5.89 37.82
C MET A 281 0.79 -4.77 38.85
N ALA A 282 -0.12 -3.81 38.69
CA ALA A 282 -0.31 -2.72 39.64
C ALA A 282 -0.65 -3.26 41.05
N THR A 283 -1.57 -4.24 41.14
CA THR A 283 -1.86 -4.92 42.42
C THR A 283 -0.63 -5.61 43.00
N ALA A 284 0.14 -6.33 42.19
CA ALA A 284 1.38 -6.98 42.65
C ALA A 284 2.43 -5.96 43.13
N MET A 285 2.48 -4.77 42.52
CA MET A 285 3.35 -3.68 42.96
C MET A 285 2.90 -3.07 44.29
N GLU A 286 1.59 -2.95 44.53
CA GLU A 286 1.05 -2.54 45.84
C GLU A 286 1.41 -3.56 46.94
N GLU A 287 1.26 -4.86 46.67
CA GLU A 287 1.65 -5.92 47.60
C GLU A 287 3.17 -5.93 47.85
N MET A 288 3.98 -5.71 46.80
CA MET A 288 5.43 -5.60 46.92
C MET A 288 5.83 -4.40 47.78
N SER A 289 5.22 -3.23 47.57
CA SER A 289 5.46 -2.03 48.38
C SER A 289 5.16 -2.28 49.86
N ALA A 290 4.01 -2.89 50.16
CA ALA A 290 3.65 -3.27 51.52
C ALA A 290 4.67 -4.23 52.16
N THR A 291 5.11 -5.23 51.40
CA THR A 291 6.09 -6.23 51.87
C THR A 291 7.45 -5.59 52.13
N VAL A 292 7.91 -4.69 51.26
CA VAL A 292 9.18 -3.97 51.43
C VAL A 292 9.17 -3.11 52.70
N ILE A 293 8.07 -2.39 52.94
CA ILE A 293 7.89 -1.61 54.18
C ILE A 293 7.92 -2.52 55.41
N GLU A 294 7.31 -3.70 55.34
CA GLU A 294 7.33 -4.69 56.42
C GLU A 294 8.74 -5.24 56.66
N VAL A 295 9.51 -5.55 55.61
CA VAL A 295 10.91 -6.00 55.72
C VAL A 295 11.78 -4.92 56.34
N ALA A 296 11.62 -3.65 55.95
CA ALA A 296 12.36 -2.53 56.54
C ALA A 296 12.05 -2.40 58.04
N LYS A 297 10.77 -2.46 58.42
CA LYS A 297 10.33 -2.43 59.82
C LYS A 297 10.88 -3.62 60.63
N ASN A 298 10.81 -4.83 60.09
CA ASN A 298 11.30 -6.03 60.76
C ASN A 298 12.84 -5.99 60.93
N SER A 299 13.55 -5.41 59.95
CA SER A 299 14.99 -5.17 60.06
C SER A 299 15.30 -4.19 61.20
N GLN A 300 14.56 -3.09 61.30
CA GLN A 300 14.72 -2.16 62.42
C GLN A 300 14.51 -2.82 63.79
N LEU A 301 13.44 -3.63 63.94
CA LEU A 301 13.17 -4.38 65.16
C LEU A 301 14.25 -5.42 65.49
N ALA A 302 14.80 -6.09 64.46
CA ALA A 302 15.91 -7.02 64.63
C ALA A 302 17.19 -6.31 65.08
N ALA A 303 17.46 -5.10 64.57
CA ALA A 303 18.60 -4.29 64.99
C ALA A 303 18.49 -3.85 66.45
N GLU A 304 17.30 -3.43 66.90
CA GLU A 304 17.05 -3.11 68.31
C GLU A 304 17.23 -4.33 69.22
N SER A 305 16.70 -5.48 68.82
CA SER A 305 16.85 -6.73 69.58
C SER A 305 18.31 -7.20 69.67
N ALA A 306 19.07 -7.04 68.58
CA ALA A 306 20.50 -7.32 68.56
C ALA A 306 21.27 -6.38 69.49
N ALA A 307 20.95 -5.08 69.48
CA ALA A 307 21.56 -4.11 70.38
C ALA A 307 21.29 -4.43 71.86
N GLU A 308 20.06 -4.82 72.21
CA GLU A 308 19.71 -5.26 73.57
C GLU A 308 20.47 -6.53 73.97
N ALA A 309 20.52 -7.54 73.09
CA ALA A 309 21.27 -8.77 73.34
C ALA A 309 22.77 -8.51 73.55
N GLN A 310 23.34 -7.55 72.80
CA GLN A 310 24.73 -7.12 72.96
C GLN A 310 24.96 -6.49 74.35
N GLU A 311 24.06 -5.61 74.80
CA GLU A 311 24.15 -5.01 76.13
C GLU A 311 24.08 -6.07 77.24
N ILE A 312 23.18 -7.05 77.12
CA ILE A 312 23.05 -8.16 78.07
C ILE A 312 24.33 -9.00 78.10
N ALA A 313 24.89 -9.35 76.94
CA ALA A 313 26.11 -10.14 76.86
C ALA A 313 27.32 -9.40 77.46
N VAL A 314 27.46 -8.10 77.22
CA VAL A 314 28.50 -7.25 77.83
C VAL A 314 28.34 -7.21 79.36
N LYS A 315 27.12 -6.96 79.86
CA LYS A 315 26.82 -7.00 81.30
C LYS A 315 27.13 -8.38 81.91
N GLY A 316 26.80 -9.46 81.20
CA GLY A 316 27.15 -10.83 81.59
C GLY A 316 28.66 -11.02 81.71
N GLY A 317 29.43 -10.50 80.75
CA GLY A 317 30.90 -10.55 80.77
C GLY A 317 31.49 -9.82 81.97
N ASP A 318 30.94 -8.65 82.32
CA ASP A 318 31.34 -7.90 83.51
C ASP A 318 31.06 -8.66 84.82
N VAL A 319 29.92 -9.36 84.91
CA VAL A 319 29.59 -10.19 86.08
C VAL A 319 30.56 -11.36 86.20
N VAL A 320 30.90 -12.03 85.09
CA VAL A 320 31.89 -13.10 85.07
C VAL A 320 33.27 -12.60 85.50
N ASN A 321 33.72 -11.44 84.99
CA ASN A 321 34.99 -10.82 85.42
C ASN A 321 35.00 -10.50 86.92
N LYS A 322 33.89 -10.00 87.48
CA LYS A 322 33.75 -9.81 88.93
C LYS A 322 33.84 -11.13 89.70
N ALA A 323 33.24 -12.20 89.18
CA ALA A 323 33.31 -13.53 89.79
C ALA A 323 34.74 -14.10 89.78
N VAL A 324 35.49 -13.94 88.68
CA VAL A 324 36.91 -14.32 88.59
C VAL A 324 37.73 -13.60 89.65
N ASN A 325 37.58 -12.27 89.75
CA ASN A 325 38.28 -11.48 90.77
C ASN A 325 37.90 -11.91 92.21
N GLY A 326 36.62 -12.23 92.44
CA GLY A 326 36.16 -12.77 93.72
C GLY A 326 36.81 -14.11 94.06
N MET A 327 36.90 -15.03 93.09
CA MET A 327 37.56 -16.32 93.28
C MET A 327 39.06 -16.16 93.57
N LEU A 328 39.75 -15.25 92.87
CA LEU A 328 41.17 -14.97 93.15
C LEU A 328 41.39 -14.45 94.59
N ALA A 329 40.50 -13.59 95.09
CA ALA A 329 40.54 -13.12 96.47
C ALA A 329 40.27 -14.25 97.49
N VAL A 330 39.39 -15.21 97.14
CA VAL A 330 39.17 -16.42 97.95
C VAL A 330 40.42 -17.29 97.96
N ALA A 331 41.07 -17.53 96.81
CA ALA A 331 42.32 -18.29 96.74
C ALA A 331 43.43 -17.68 97.62
N GLU A 332 43.58 -16.36 97.58
CA GLU A 332 44.53 -15.64 98.45
C GLU A 332 44.20 -15.84 99.93
N THR A 333 42.92 -15.74 100.30
CA THR A 333 42.47 -15.93 101.69
C THR A 333 42.69 -17.36 102.18
N VAL A 334 42.44 -18.36 101.34
CA VAL A 334 42.69 -19.78 101.64
C VAL A 334 44.19 -20.04 101.81
N ASN A 335 45.04 -19.52 100.91
CA ASN A 335 46.50 -19.66 101.02
C ASN A 335 47.06 -19.01 102.30
N ARG A 336 46.56 -17.82 102.68
CA ARG A 336 46.95 -17.17 103.94
C ARG A 336 46.51 -17.97 105.17
N SER A 337 45.31 -18.56 105.10
CA SER A 337 44.80 -19.44 106.16
C SER A 337 45.65 -20.71 106.29
N ALA A 338 46.04 -21.32 105.16
CA ALA A 338 46.92 -22.48 105.12
C ALA A 338 48.28 -22.19 105.78
N SER A 339 48.88 -21.03 105.49
CA SER A 339 50.14 -20.61 106.12
C SER A 339 50.01 -20.41 107.64
N THR A 340 48.88 -19.86 108.10
CA THR A 340 48.62 -19.66 109.54
C THR A 340 48.44 -20.99 110.26
N VAL A 341 47.69 -21.92 109.67
CA VAL A 341 47.49 -23.27 110.19
C VAL A 341 48.80 -24.07 110.18
N GLU A 342 49.64 -23.91 109.14
CA GLU A 342 50.98 -24.51 109.11
C GLU A 342 51.87 -23.99 110.27
N ALA A 343 51.81 -22.69 110.57
CA ALA A 343 52.54 -22.10 111.70
C ALA A 343 52.02 -22.63 113.06
N LEU A 344 50.70 -22.87 113.19
CA LEU A 344 50.13 -23.53 114.35
C LEU A 344 50.65 -24.96 114.48
N GLY A 345 50.73 -25.71 113.37
CA GLY A 345 51.29 -27.06 113.34
C GLY A 345 52.73 -27.12 113.85
N LYS A 346 53.58 -26.20 113.38
CA LYS A 346 54.97 -26.05 113.85
C LYS A 346 55.04 -25.71 115.34
N SER A 347 54.13 -24.86 115.82
CA SER A 347 54.06 -24.50 117.25
C SER A 347 53.62 -25.69 118.10
N SER A 348 52.66 -26.49 117.63
CA SER A 348 52.21 -27.71 118.29
C SER A 348 53.31 -28.78 118.32
N ASP A 349 54.14 -28.91 117.28
CA ASP A 349 55.32 -29.78 117.28
C ASP A 349 56.34 -29.38 118.35
N GLN A 350 56.59 -28.07 118.50
CA GLN A 350 57.46 -27.53 119.56
C GLN A 350 56.90 -27.82 120.96
N ILE A 351 55.59 -27.63 121.17
CA ILE A 351 54.96 -27.95 122.45
C ILE A 351 55.02 -29.45 122.72
N GLY A 352 54.78 -30.29 121.72
CA GLY A 352 54.90 -31.74 121.84
C GLY A 352 56.30 -32.18 122.29
N ALA A 353 57.36 -31.57 121.75
CA ALA A 353 58.73 -31.81 122.19
C ALA A 353 58.96 -31.37 123.65
N ILE A 354 58.41 -30.24 124.08
CA ILE A 354 58.50 -29.78 125.47
C ILE A 354 57.77 -30.74 126.41
N VAL A 355 56.56 -31.18 126.05
CA VAL A 355 55.76 -32.12 126.86
C VAL A 355 56.47 -33.46 127.01
N ALA A 356 57.15 -33.95 125.97
CA ALA A 356 57.99 -35.14 126.05
C ALA A 356 59.13 -34.97 127.07
N VAL A 357 59.83 -33.84 127.05
CA VAL A 357 60.88 -33.52 128.04
C VAL A 357 60.31 -33.42 129.46
N ILE A 358 59.13 -32.82 129.65
CA ILE A 358 58.48 -32.75 130.97
C ILE A 358 58.10 -34.15 131.46
N ASN A 359 57.59 -35.02 130.58
CA ASN A 359 57.30 -36.40 130.93
C ASN A 359 58.58 -37.16 131.35
N ASP A 360 59.68 -36.99 130.61
CA ASP A 360 60.97 -37.57 130.96
C ASP A 360 61.48 -37.06 132.32
N ILE A 361 61.33 -35.76 132.60
CA ILE A 361 61.66 -35.17 133.91
C ILE A 361 60.77 -35.74 135.01
N ALA A 362 59.46 -35.91 134.77
CA ALA A 362 58.52 -36.49 135.72
C ALA A 362 58.87 -37.94 136.04
N ASP A 363 59.20 -38.75 135.02
CA ASP A 363 59.62 -40.14 135.19
C ASP A 363 60.97 -40.24 135.94
N GLN A 364 61.94 -39.36 135.62
CA GLN A 364 63.18 -39.24 136.38
C GLN A 364 62.93 -38.84 137.84
N THR A 365 62.01 -37.89 138.08
CA THR A 365 61.64 -37.42 139.41
C THR A 365 60.95 -38.53 140.20
N ASN A 366 60.10 -39.33 139.56
CA ASN A 366 59.45 -40.50 140.15
C ASN A 366 60.48 -41.57 140.57
N LEU A 367 61.48 -41.84 139.72
CA LEU A 367 62.59 -42.75 140.03
C LEU A 367 63.48 -42.23 141.16
N LEU A 368 63.82 -40.94 141.16
CA LEU A 368 64.57 -40.30 142.24
C LEU A 368 63.81 -40.34 143.57
N ALA A 369 62.51 -40.07 143.54
CA ALA A 369 61.64 -40.13 144.71
C ALA A 369 61.49 -41.55 145.25
N LEU A 370 61.39 -42.56 144.38
CA LEU A 370 61.40 -43.98 144.76
C LEU A 370 62.71 -44.37 145.44
N ASN A 371 63.85 -43.97 144.86
CA ASN A 371 65.17 -44.22 145.47
C ASN A 371 65.31 -43.53 146.83
N ALA A 372 64.81 -42.30 146.97
CA ALA A 372 64.79 -41.57 148.23
C ALA A 372 63.87 -42.22 149.28
N ALA A 373 62.69 -42.73 148.88
CA ALA A 373 61.77 -43.44 149.76
C ALA A 373 62.37 -44.77 150.25
N ILE A 374 63.08 -45.51 149.39
CA ILE A 374 63.82 -46.73 149.74
C ILE A 374 64.90 -46.42 150.77
N GLU A 375 65.71 -45.39 150.55
CA GLU A 375 66.81 -45.05 151.47
C GLU A 375 66.30 -44.47 152.80
N ALA A 376 65.19 -43.73 152.78
CA ALA A 376 64.50 -43.27 153.98
C ALA A 376 63.91 -44.41 154.82
N ALA A 377 63.35 -45.45 154.18
CA ALA A 377 62.91 -46.67 154.85
C ALA A 377 64.10 -47.44 155.46
N ARG A 378 65.28 -47.39 154.82
CA ARG A 378 66.52 -48.01 155.29
C ARG A 378 67.12 -47.34 156.54
N ALA A 379 66.88 -46.03 156.72
CA ALA A 379 67.34 -45.25 157.87
C ALA A 379 66.46 -45.39 159.14
N GLY A 380 65.38 -46.18 159.09
CA GLY A 380 64.52 -46.48 160.25
C GLY A 380 63.81 -45.24 160.83
N GLU A 381 63.72 -45.13 162.16
CA GLU A 381 63.00 -44.02 162.84
C GLU A 381 63.55 -42.62 162.51
N GLN A 382 64.84 -42.49 162.15
CA GLN A 382 65.45 -41.21 161.77
C GLN A 382 65.08 -40.74 160.34
N GLY A 383 64.68 -41.66 159.46
CA GLY A 383 64.32 -41.39 158.06
C GLY A 383 62.84 -41.07 157.83
N ARG A 384 62.01 -41.17 158.88
CA ARG A 384 60.55 -41.14 158.78
C ARG A 384 59.99 -39.83 158.20
N GLY A 385 60.59 -38.69 158.51
CA GLY A 385 60.24 -37.40 157.90
C GLY A 385 60.62 -37.31 156.42
N PHE A 386 61.77 -37.87 156.04
CA PHE A 386 62.22 -37.94 154.64
C PHE A 386 61.39 -38.91 153.80
N ALA A 387 60.94 -40.03 154.37
CA ALA A 387 60.09 -40.99 153.68
C ALA A 387 58.75 -40.37 153.25
N VAL A 388 58.13 -39.56 154.12
CA VAL A 388 56.87 -38.84 153.81
C VAL A 388 57.07 -37.85 152.67
N VAL A 389 58.18 -37.09 152.69
CA VAL A 389 58.49 -36.15 151.60
C VAL A 389 58.76 -36.89 150.29
N ALA A 390 59.51 -38.00 150.33
CA ALA A 390 59.81 -38.80 149.15
C ALA A 390 58.54 -39.41 148.53
N ASP A 391 57.61 -39.92 149.33
CA ASP A 391 56.31 -40.42 148.84
C ASP A 391 55.42 -39.31 148.27
N GLU A 392 55.47 -38.09 148.84
CA GLU A 392 54.72 -36.95 148.30
C GLU A 392 55.30 -36.46 146.97
N VAL A 393 56.64 -36.43 146.83
CA VAL A 393 57.31 -36.15 145.55
C VAL A 393 57.00 -37.23 144.52
N ARG A 394 56.95 -38.51 144.92
CA ARG A 394 56.58 -39.64 144.05
C ARG A 394 55.15 -39.50 143.52
N LYS A 395 54.18 -39.21 144.39
CA LYS A 395 52.78 -38.94 143.98
C LYS A 395 52.66 -37.71 143.10
N LEU A 396 53.44 -36.66 143.36
CA LEU A 396 53.46 -35.46 142.52
C LEU A 396 54.02 -35.79 141.12
N ALA A 397 55.10 -36.57 141.05
CA ALA A 397 55.68 -37.04 139.79
C ALA A 397 54.69 -37.92 139.00
N GLU A 398 54.01 -38.89 139.64
CA GLU A 398 52.96 -39.70 139.01
C GLU A 398 51.79 -38.83 138.48
N LYS A 399 51.36 -37.81 139.24
CA LYS A 399 50.36 -36.83 138.78
C LYS A 399 50.87 -36.02 137.59
N THR A 400 52.13 -35.61 137.58
CA THR A 400 52.75 -34.90 136.46
C THR A 400 52.86 -35.77 135.21
N THR A 401 53.28 -37.04 135.33
CA THR A 401 53.31 -38.01 134.21
C THR A 401 51.90 -38.21 133.65
N LYS A 402 50.88 -38.34 134.51
CA LYS A 402 49.49 -38.46 134.04
C LYS A 402 49.02 -37.20 133.29
N ALA A 403 49.25 -36.01 133.86
CA ALA A 403 48.84 -34.75 133.25
C ALA A 403 49.60 -34.47 131.94
N THR A 404 50.90 -34.76 131.88
CA THR A 404 51.70 -34.62 130.65
C THR A 404 51.26 -35.59 129.56
N LYS A 405 50.84 -36.81 129.91
CA LYS A 405 50.23 -37.74 128.95
C LYS A 405 48.92 -37.21 128.38
N GLU A 406 48.03 -36.68 129.23
CA GLU A 406 46.78 -36.04 128.77
C GLU A 406 47.07 -34.83 127.86
N ILE A 407 48.09 -34.02 128.18
CA ILE A 407 48.54 -32.92 127.30
C ILE A 407 49.12 -33.46 125.99
N ALA A 408 49.93 -34.52 126.02
CA ALA A 408 50.52 -35.11 124.83
C ALA A 408 49.42 -35.62 123.87
N ASP A 409 48.39 -36.28 124.40
CA ASP A 409 47.24 -36.72 123.61
C ASP A 409 46.47 -35.53 123.00
N MET A 410 46.28 -34.44 123.76
CA MET A 410 45.68 -33.20 123.23
C MET A 410 46.52 -32.57 122.12
N ILE A 411 47.85 -32.48 122.30
CA ILE A 411 48.76 -31.92 121.29
C ILE A 411 48.77 -32.78 120.03
N LYS A 412 48.75 -34.10 120.19
CA LYS A 412 48.63 -35.03 119.05
C LYS A 412 47.33 -34.82 118.28
N SER A 413 46.20 -34.67 118.98
CA SER A 413 44.92 -34.33 118.35
C SER A 413 45.01 -33.01 117.57
N ILE A 414 45.61 -31.97 118.17
CA ILE A 414 45.81 -30.68 117.49
C ILE A 414 46.68 -30.86 116.24
N GLN A 415 47.78 -31.62 116.31
CA GLN A 415 48.65 -31.89 115.14
C GLN A 415 47.88 -32.59 114.00
N ASP A 416 47.06 -33.60 114.34
CA ASP A 416 46.26 -34.33 113.38
C ASP A 416 45.17 -33.44 112.75
N ASP A 417 44.46 -32.65 113.56
CA ASP A 417 43.47 -31.66 113.10
C ASP A 417 44.11 -30.61 112.19
N THR A 418 45.31 -30.15 112.54
CA THR A 418 46.07 -29.16 111.76
C THR A 418 46.47 -29.72 110.40
N ARG A 419 46.95 -30.96 110.32
CA ARG A 419 47.23 -31.64 109.03
C ARG A 419 45.96 -31.84 108.19
N GLY A 420 44.85 -32.21 108.83
CA GLY A 420 43.55 -32.34 108.18
C GLY A 420 43.08 -31.01 107.57
N ALA A 421 43.25 -29.91 108.32
CA ALA A 421 42.93 -28.56 107.86
C ALA A 421 43.79 -28.14 106.67
N ILE A 422 45.11 -28.36 106.69
CA ILE A 422 46.01 -28.06 105.56
C ILE A 422 45.60 -28.84 104.31
N THR A 423 45.30 -30.13 104.44
CA THR A 423 44.86 -30.97 103.32
C THR A 423 43.56 -30.45 102.71
N SER A 424 42.61 -30.05 103.55
CA SER A 424 41.33 -29.48 103.12
C SER A 424 41.52 -28.12 102.44
N MET A 425 42.42 -27.28 102.94
CA MET A 425 42.75 -25.98 102.33
C MET A 425 43.41 -26.15 100.97
N ASN A 426 44.35 -27.08 100.80
CA ASN A 426 44.96 -27.37 99.50
C ASN A 426 43.91 -27.83 98.46
N LYS A 427 42.98 -28.69 98.88
CA LYS A 427 41.85 -29.10 98.03
C LYS A 427 40.94 -27.90 97.69
N GLY A 428 40.69 -27.02 98.65
CA GLY A 428 39.96 -25.78 98.42
C GLY A 428 40.63 -24.87 97.40
N THR A 429 41.96 -24.68 97.49
CA THR A 429 42.72 -23.91 96.49
C THR A 429 42.58 -24.50 95.09
N GLN A 430 42.68 -25.83 94.95
CA GLN A 430 42.51 -26.49 93.65
C GLN A 430 41.10 -26.28 93.07
N GLN A 431 40.05 -26.37 93.90
CA GLN A 431 38.67 -26.11 93.46
C GLN A 431 38.45 -24.66 93.04
N VAL A 432 39.09 -23.70 93.69
CA VAL A 432 39.03 -22.29 93.29
C VAL A 432 39.74 -22.09 91.95
N GLU A 433 40.88 -22.73 91.72
CA GLU A 433 41.62 -22.65 90.47
C GLU A 433 40.81 -23.21 89.29
N GLU A 434 40.13 -24.35 89.48
CA GLU A 434 39.17 -24.90 88.52
C GLU A 434 37.97 -23.96 88.29
N GLY A 435 37.45 -23.32 89.35
CA GLY A 435 36.39 -22.33 89.27
C GLY A 435 36.77 -21.08 88.47
N VAL A 436 38.02 -20.61 88.62
CA VAL A 436 38.58 -19.49 87.83
C VAL A 436 38.67 -19.88 86.36
N GLN A 437 39.13 -21.10 86.05
CA GLN A 437 39.21 -21.57 84.66
C GLN A 437 37.83 -21.61 83.99
N LEU A 438 36.83 -22.22 84.64
CA LEU A 438 35.46 -22.28 84.12
C LEU A 438 34.84 -20.89 83.92
N ALA A 439 35.12 -19.94 84.83
CA ALA A 439 34.67 -18.57 84.69
C ALA A 439 35.36 -17.86 83.51
N ASN A 440 36.65 -18.07 83.29
CA ASN A 440 37.35 -17.54 82.11
C ASN A 440 36.77 -18.09 80.80
N ASP A 441 36.47 -19.39 80.74
CA ASP A 441 35.86 -20.02 79.57
C ASP A 441 34.46 -19.44 79.29
N ALA A 442 33.66 -19.21 80.33
CA ALA A 442 32.37 -18.52 80.21
C ALA A 442 32.53 -17.07 79.72
N GLY A 443 33.56 -16.37 80.19
CA GLY A 443 33.89 -15.02 79.74
C GLY A 443 34.29 -14.96 78.27
N GLU A 444 35.01 -15.97 77.77
CA GLU A 444 35.35 -16.10 76.36
C GLU A 444 34.12 -16.38 75.49
N ALA A 445 33.25 -17.29 75.92
CA ALA A 445 31.98 -17.56 75.23
C ALA A 445 31.12 -16.29 75.10
N LEU A 446 31.05 -15.45 76.14
CA LEU A 446 30.35 -14.17 76.09
C LEU A 446 30.99 -13.18 75.11
N ARG A 447 32.32 -13.12 75.02
CA ARG A 447 33.00 -12.30 73.99
C ARG A 447 32.68 -12.76 72.57
N GLN A 448 32.62 -14.07 72.34
CA GLN A 448 32.22 -14.62 71.03
C GLN A 448 30.77 -14.30 70.69
N ILE A 449 29.86 -14.34 71.68
CA ILE A 449 28.46 -13.91 71.51
C ILE A 449 28.39 -12.43 71.11
N VAL A 450 29.12 -11.54 71.80
CA VAL A 450 29.17 -10.11 71.45
C VAL A 450 29.65 -9.92 70.00
N SER A 451 30.74 -10.59 69.60
CA SER A 451 31.23 -10.52 68.22
C SER A 451 30.21 -11.03 67.19
N SER A 452 29.47 -12.09 67.53
CA SER A 452 28.46 -12.67 66.63
C SER A 452 27.26 -11.74 66.47
N ILE A 453 26.83 -11.08 67.56
CA ILE A 453 25.75 -10.10 67.53
C ILE A 453 26.15 -8.88 66.69
N GLN A 454 27.40 -8.42 66.77
CA GLN A 454 27.92 -7.35 65.92
C GLN A 454 27.75 -7.68 64.43
N ASN A 455 28.09 -8.91 64.02
CA ASN A 455 27.90 -9.38 62.64
C ASN A 455 26.41 -9.41 62.24
N VAL A 456 25.52 -9.83 63.14
CA VAL A 456 24.06 -9.81 62.89
C VAL A 456 23.57 -8.38 62.66
N THR A 457 24.01 -7.43 63.49
CA THR A 457 23.68 -6.01 63.34
C THR A 457 24.09 -5.46 61.97
N ASP A 458 25.31 -5.81 61.50
CA ASP A 458 25.79 -5.40 60.18
C ASP A 458 24.95 -5.98 59.04
N LEU A 459 24.56 -7.27 59.13
CA LEU A 459 23.68 -7.91 58.16
C LEU A 459 22.29 -7.25 58.14
N VAL A 460 21.72 -6.98 59.30
CA VAL A 460 20.42 -6.31 59.41
C VAL A 460 20.47 -4.92 58.78
N ARG A 461 21.57 -4.17 58.97
CA ARG A 461 21.75 -2.87 58.32
C ARG A 461 21.78 -2.99 56.79
N GLN A 462 22.43 -4.01 56.24
CA GLN A 462 22.45 -4.26 54.80
C GLN A 462 21.04 -4.61 54.27
N ILE A 463 20.26 -5.41 55.01
CA ILE A 463 18.87 -5.72 54.65
C ILE A 463 18.02 -4.44 54.63
N ALA A 464 18.18 -3.56 55.61
CA ALA A 464 17.46 -2.28 55.65
C ALA A 464 17.79 -1.41 54.42
N THR A 465 19.07 -1.26 54.06
CA THR A 465 19.48 -0.54 52.84
C THR A 465 18.92 -1.18 51.57
N ALA A 466 18.95 -2.51 51.47
CA ALA A 466 18.38 -3.22 50.32
C ALA A 466 16.86 -3.03 50.23
N ALA A 467 16.15 -2.97 51.37
CA ALA A 467 14.72 -2.68 51.41
C ALA A 467 14.42 -1.24 50.94
N GLU A 468 15.23 -0.25 51.31
CA GLU A 468 15.09 1.13 50.79
C GLU A 468 15.28 1.19 49.26
N GLU A 469 16.29 0.50 48.73
CA GLU A 469 16.50 0.40 47.27
C GLU A 469 15.35 -0.33 46.56
N GLN A 470 14.84 -1.41 47.15
CA GLN A 470 13.66 -2.10 46.63
C GLN A 470 12.43 -1.20 46.64
N SER A 471 12.25 -0.34 47.64
CA SER A 471 11.13 0.61 47.70
C SER A 471 11.19 1.58 46.53
N ALA A 472 12.36 2.19 46.28
CA ALA A 472 12.54 3.11 45.16
C ALA A 472 12.29 2.42 43.81
N THR A 473 12.78 1.18 43.65
CA THR A 473 12.56 0.39 42.44
C THR A 473 11.09 0.03 42.24
N THR A 474 10.38 -0.27 43.34
CA THR A 474 8.95 -0.59 43.33
C THR A 474 8.13 0.62 42.85
N ASP A 475 8.47 1.82 43.33
CA ASP A 475 7.83 3.06 42.89
C ASP A 475 8.06 3.35 41.40
N GLU A 476 9.29 3.13 40.91
CA GLU A 476 9.62 3.28 39.49
C GLU A 476 8.84 2.30 38.60
N ILE A 477 8.80 1.02 38.99
CA ILE A 477 8.04 0.00 38.27
C ILE A 477 6.54 0.33 38.28
N SER A 478 5.99 0.79 39.41
CA SER A 478 4.58 1.23 39.51
C SER A 478 4.25 2.38 38.55
N SER A 479 5.16 3.35 38.43
CA SER A 479 5.04 4.44 37.45
C SER A 479 5.06 3.91 36.00
N ASN A 480 5.98 2.98 35.69
CA ASN A 480 6.06 2.36 34.38
C ASN A 480 4.81 1.54 34.03
N VAL A 481 4.26 0.79 34.99
CA VAL A 481 2.98 0.05 34.85
C VAL A 481 1.86 1.02 34.50
N SER A 482 1.77 2.16 35.20
CA SER A 482 0.77 3.20 34.91
C SER A 482 0.93 3.79 33.51
N ALA A 483 2.17 4.02 33.05
CA ALA A 483 2.44 4.49 31.69
C ALA A 483 2.03 3.46 30.63
N VAL A 484 2.28 2.17 30.85
CA VAL A 484 1.85 1.09 29.95
C VAL A 484 0.33 1.02 29.85
N ALA A 485 -0.40 1.19 30.96
CA ALA A 485 -1.86 1.25 30.94
C ALA A 485 -2.37 2.43 30.09
N ALA A 486 -1.73 3.60 30.21
CA ALA A 486 -2.07 4.77 29.41
C ALA A 486 -1.84 4.53 27.91
N ILE A 487 -0.71 3.91 27.54
CA ILE A 487 -0.39 3.55 26.15
C ILE A 487 -1.39 2.53 25.60
N ALA A 488 -1.80 1.53 26.38
CA ALA A 488 -2.81 0.57 25.96
C ALA A 488 -4.14 1.27 25.64
N LYS A 489 -4.55 2.23 26.48
CA LYS A 489 -5.76 3.03 26.26
C LYS A 489 -5.66 3.92 25.01
N GLU A 490 -4.52 4.57 24.80
CA GLU A 490 -4.25 5.37 23.60
C GLU A 490 -4.27 4.51 22.33
N THR A 491 -3.67 3.32 22.41
CA THR A 491 -3.67 2.33 21.31
C THR A 491 -5.09 1.93 20.94
N THR A 492 -5.95 1.62 21.91
CA THR A 492 -7.36 1.30 21.64
C THR A 492 -8.08 2.46 20.95
N SER A 493 -7.82 3.71 21.37
CA SER A 493 -8.38 4.90 20.72
C SER A 493 -7.89 5.05 19.27
N GLY A 494 -6.59 4.90 19.01
CA GLY A 494 -6.03 4.99 17.67
C GLY A 494 -6.57 3.89 16.74
N VAL A 495 -6.75 2.69 17.26
CA VAL A 495 -7.31 1.56 16.50
C VAL A 495 -8.78 1.78 16.15
N HIS A 496 -9.56 2.43 17.01
CA HIS A 496 -10.92 2.85 16.66
C HIS A 496 -10.94 3.78 15.44
N GLN A 497 -10.02 4.74 15.37
CA GLN A 497 -9.89 5.64 14.21
C GLN A 497 -9.49 4.87 12.95
N ILE A 498 -8.59 3.89 13.05
CA ILE A 498 -8.20 3.02 11.93
C ILE A 498 -9.41 2.21 11.46
N SER A 499 -10.21 1.67 12.38
CA SER A 499 -11.42 0.91 12.03
C SER A 499 -12.44 1.77 11.27
N GLU A 500 -12.68 3.00 11.71
CA GLU A 500 -13.58 3.95 11.05
C GLU A 500 -13.06 4.35 9.65
N ALA A 501 -11.75 4.61 9.54
CA ALA A 501 -11.11 4.91 8.25
C ALA A 501 -11.17 3.72 7.29
N SER A 502 -10.97 2.49 7.80
CA SER A 502 -11.04 1.26 7.00
C SER A 502 -12.45 1.02 6.45
N GLU A 503 -13.47 1.26 7.28
CA GLU A 503 -14.87 1.19 6.84
C GLU A 503 -15.17 2.24 5.78
N SER A 504 -14.68 3.48 5.96
CA SER A 504 -14.82 4.54 4.95
C SER A 504 -14.15 4.16 3.62
N LEU A 505 -12.94 3.57 3.66
CA LEU A 505 -12.25 3.07 2.47
C LEU A 505 -13.01 1.93 1.79
N ARG A 506 -13.64 1.03 2.56
CA ARG A 506 -14.48 -0.04 2.04
C ARG A 506 -15.67 0.51 1.25
N VAL A 507 -16.37 1.51 1.82
CA VAL A 507 -17.48 2.20 1.15
C VAL A 507 -17.03 2.86 -0.15
N VAL A 508 -15.90 3.59 -0.14
CA VAL A 508 -15.36 4.23 -1.36
C VAL A 508 -14.97 3.20 -2.42
N ALA A 509 -14.41 2.06 -2.01
CA ALA A 509 -14.06 0.98 -2.93
C ALA A 509 -15.32 0.35 -3.57
N GLU A 510 -16.38 0.14 -2.79
CA GLU A 510 -17.68 -0.34 -3.29
C GLU A 510 -18.31 0.68 -4.25
N GLU A 511 -18.31 1.98 -3.92
CA GLU A 511 -18.81 3.03 -4.82
C GLU A 511 -18.04 3.10 -6.15
N LEU A 512 -16.70 3.02 -6.11
CA LEU A 512 -15.87 2.98 -7.32
C LEU A 512 -16.17 1.75 -8.16
N ARG A 513 -16.34 0.59 -7.52
CA ARG A 513 -16.72 -0.64 -8.20
C ARG A 513 -18.08 -0.53 -8.86
N ASP A 514 -19.09 0.01 -8.18
CA ASP A 514 -20.43 0.22 -8.72
C ASP A 514 -20.43 1.18 -9.93
N ILE A 515 -19.63 2.24 -9.86
CA ILE A 515 -19.43 3.17 -10.98
C ILE A 515 -18.82 2.41 -12.17
N VAL A 516 -17.77 1.60 -11.95
CA VAL A 516 -17.13 0.86 -13.05
C VAL A 516 -18.03 -0.25 -13.59
N ASP A 517 -18.84 -0.90 -12.76
CA ASP A 517 -19.77 -1.95 -13.16
C ASP A 517 -20.93 -1.43 -14.04
N THR A 518 -21.16 -0.11 -14.07
CA THR A 518 -22.06 0.54 -15.03
C THR A 518 -21.53 0.44 -16.47
N PHE A 519 -20.22 0.28 -16.66
CA PHE A 519 -19.58 0.14 -17.97
C PHE A 519 -19.45 -1.32 -18.39
N ARG A 520 -19.73 -1.61 -19.66
CA ARG A 520 -19.49 -2.94 -20.24
C ARG A 520 -18.07 -3.01 -20.76
N LEU A 521 -17.24 -3.82 -20.09
CA LEU A 521 -15.83 -3.95 -20.37
C LEU A 521 -15.52 -5.27 -21.09
N GLU A 522 -14.56 -5.24 -22.01
CA GLU A 522 -14.06 -6.43 -22.69
C GLU A 522 -13.29 -7.31 -21.69
N GLY A 523 -13.78 -8.54 -21.48
CA GLY A 523 -13.08 -9.53 -20.67
C GLY A 523 -11.90 -10.09 -21.45
N VAL A 524 -10.68 -9.81 -21.01
CA VAL A 524 -9.52 -10.58 -21.47
C VAL A 524 -9.55 -11.91 -20.72
N GLU A 525 -9.75 -12.99 -21.47
CA GLU A 525 -9.37 -14.34 -21.05
C GLU A 525 -7.97 -14.22 -20.45
N SER A 526 -7.85 -14.46 -19.14
CA SER A 526 -6.56 -14.43 -18.46
C SER A 526 -5.65 -15.38 -19.20
N VAL A 527 -4.63 -14.83 -19.87
CA VAL A 527 -3.53 -15.64 -20.38
C VAL A 527 -2.91 -16.26 -19.14
N ALA A 528 -3.22 -17.54 -18.93
CA ALA A 528 -2.65 -18.35 -17.89
C ALA A 528 -1.14 -18.12 -17.90
N VAL A 529 -0.63 -17.60 -16.79
CA VAL A 529 0.79 -17.49 -16.53
C VAL A 529 1.37 -18.88 -16.74
N VAL A 530 2.13 -19.04 -17.82
CA VAL A 530 2.95 -20.22 -18.03
C VAL A 530 3.95 -20.23 -16.89
N GLU A 531 3.78 -21.18 -15.96
CA GLU A 531 4.79 -21.54 -14.96
C GLU A 531 6.11 -21.83 -15.71
N HIS A 532 7.03 -20.87 -15.68
CA HIS A 532 8.42 -21.17 -15.93
C HIS A 532 8.97 -21.89 -14.69
N GLY A 533 9.21 -23.19 -14.87
CA GLY A 533 9.76 -24.06 -13.86
C GLY A 533 11.18 -23.68 -13.42
N GLY A 534 11.54 -24.27 -12.27
CA GLY A 534 12.92 -24.55 -11.90
C GLY A 534 13.58 -23.51 -11.02
N TYR A 535 13.23 -23.49 -9.73
CA TYR A 535 14.20 -23.12 -8.69
C TYR A 535 14.63 -24.39 -7.94
N GLU A 536 15.88 -24.78 -8.17
CA GLU A 536 16.60 -25.79 -7.41
C GLU A 536 16.67 -25.42 -5.92
N GLN A 537 16.43 -26.40 -5.05
CA GLN A 537 16.74 -26.32 -3.63
C GLN A 537 18.26 -26.39 -3.41
N PRO A 538 18.87 -25.53 -2.57
CA PRO A 538 20.15 -25.84 -1.98
C PRO A 538 19.95 -26.74 -0.74
N ARG A 539 20.78 -27.78 -0.71
CA ARG A 539 20.87 -28.84 0.29
C ARG A 539 20.92 -28.31 1.73
N ARG A 540 20.19 -29.01 2.61
CA ARG A 540 20.48 -29.10 4.04
C ARG A 540 21.94 -29.49 4.24
N LEU A 541 22.68 -28.70 5.00
CA LEU A 541 23.86 -29.16 5.74
C LEU A 541 23.50 -29.15 7.22
N SER A 542 23.53 -30.34 7.79
CA SER A 542 23.57 -30.62 9.21
C SER A 542 24.91 -30.20 9.82
N ALA A 543 24.85 -29.41 10.89
CA ALA A 543 25.72 -29.50 12.08
C ALA A 543 25.03 -28.74 13.22
#